data_AF-A0A8I0HFT7-F1
#
_entry.id   AF-A0A8I0HFT7-F1
#
_cell.length_a   1.000
_cell.length_b   1.000
_cell.length_c   1.000
_cell.angle_alpha   90.00
_cell.angle_beta   90.00
_cell.angle_gamma   90.00
#
_symmetry.space_group_name_H-M   'P 1'
#
loop_
_entity.id
_entity.type
_entity.pdbx_description
1 polymer ?
#
loop_
_entity_poly.entity_id
_entity_poly.type
_entity_poly.pdbx_seq_one_letter_code
_entity_poly.pdbx_strand_id
1 'polypeptide(L)'
;FGKGAVMKLGDNIGRRVSTTSTGSVTLDNALGVGGYPKGRIIEIYGPESSGKTTVALHAIAEVQSNGGVAAFIDAEHALDPEYAQAL
;
A
#
# COMPACT_ATOMS: atom_id res chain seq x y z
N PHE A 1 -8.21 25.57 1.21
CA PHE A 1 -7.20 24.53 1.50
C PHE A 1 -7.88 23.39 2.27
N GLY A 2 -7.67 22.14 1.85
CA GLY A 2 -8.30 20.97 2.49
C GLY A 2 -7.68 20.61 3.85
N LYS A 3 -8.40 19.84 4.66
CA LYS A 3 -7.92 19.34 5.96
C LYS A 3 -6.63 18.51 5.75
N GLY A 4 -5.50 18.96 6.29
CA GLY A 4 -4.18 18.33 6.11
C GLY A 4 -3.23 19.06 5.17
N ALA A 5 -3.63 20.21 4.62
CA ALA A 5 -2.73 21.06 3.83
C ALA A 5 -1.56 21.62 4.65
N VAL A 6 -1.67 21.70 5.98
CA VAL A 6 -0.61 22.09 6.91
C VAL A 6 -0.71 21.21 8.15
N MET A 7 0.42 20.62 8.56
CA MET A 7 0.51 19.70 9.71
C MET A 7 1.89 19.90 10.38
N LYS A 8 1.97 19.75 11.70
CA LYS A 8 3.26 19.70 12.41
C LYS A 8 3.85 18.29 12.26
N LEU A 9 5.16 18.20 12.05
CA LEU A 9 5.85 16.90 12.05
C LEU A 9 5.73 16.26 13.44
N GLY A 10 5.31 15.00 13.50
CA GLY A 10 5.03 14.28 14.76
C GLY A 10 3.61 14.47 15.30
N ASP A 11 2.77 15.28 14.65
CA ASP A 11 1.39 15.48 15.06
C ASP A 11 0.53 14.32 14.57
N ASN A 12 0.03 13.52 15.52
CA ASN A 12 -0.77 12.33 15.21
C ASN A 12 -2.23 12.74 15.05
N ILE A 13 -2.55 13.30 13.88
CA ILE A 13 -3.92 13.68 13.56
C ILE A 13 -4.67 12.38 13.31
N GLY A 14 -5.33 11.84 14.35
CA GLY A 14 -6.13 10.61 14.34
C GLY A 14 -7.29 10.67 13.34
N ARG A 15 -6.97 10.68 12.05
CA ARG A 15 -7.93 10.61 10.97
C ARG A 15 -8.33 9.15 10.84
N ARG A 16 -9.58 8.87 11.17
CA ARG A 16 -10.23 7.63 10.77
C ARG A 16 -10.43 7.66 9.27
N VAL A 17 -9.45 7.14 8.53
CA VAL A 17 -9.55 6.85 7.10
C VAL A 17 -9.70 5.33 6.98
N SER A 18 -10.52 4.87 6.04
CA SER A 18 -10.52 3.44 5.73
C SER A 18 -9.20 3.10 5.04
N THR A 19 -8.53 2.06 5.52
CA THR A 19 -7.26 1.60 4.97
C THR A 19 -7.34 0.14 4.53
N THR A 20 -6.33 -0.29 3.77
CA THR A 20 -5.98 -1.68 3.52
C THR A 20 -4.57 -1.93 4.08
N SER A 21 -4.35 -3.04 4.77
CA SER A 21 -3.02 -3.46 5.28
C SER A 21 -1.97 -3.45 4.16
N THR A 22 -0.73 -3.13 4.50
CA THR A 22 0.41 -3.27 3.59
C THR A 22 0.96 -4.68 3.51
N GLY A 23 0.51 -5.60 4.37
CA GLY A 23 1.13 -6.90 4.61
C GLY A 23 2.32 -6.83 5.58
N SER A 24 2.68 -5.64 6.06
CA SER A 24 3.78 -5.42 7.00
C SER A 24 3.34 -4.53 8.15
N VAL A 25 3.29 -5.11 9.36
CA VAL A 25 2.96 -4.39 10.61
C VAL A 25 3.85 -3.16 10.79
N THR A 26 5.13 -3.26 10.44
CA THR A 26 6.08 -2.15 10.57
C THR A 26 5.73 -1.00 9.62
N LEU A 27 5.34 -1.30 8.38
CA LEU A 27 4.97 -0.28 7.40
C LEU A 27 3.60 0.34 7.71
N ASP A 28 2.62 -0.45 8.15
CA ASP A 28 1.31 0.05 8.58
C ASP A 28 1.42 1.07 9.72
N ASN A 29 2.29 0.78 10.68
CA ASN A 29 2.60 1.69 11.78
C ASN A 29 3.31 2.95 11.29
N ALA A 30 4.29 2.81 10.38
CA ALA A 30 5.03 3.94 9.83
C ALA A 30 4.12 4.89 9.02
N LEU A 31 3.10 4.36 8.34
CA LEU A 31 2.09 5.16 7.63
C LEU A 31 1.17 5.95 8.58
N GLY A 32 1.12 5.59 9.87
CA GLY A 32 0.37 6.30 10.92
C GLY A 32 -1.15 6.19 10.84
N VAL A 33 -1.67 5.59 9.77
CA VAL A 33 -3.11 5.36 9.54
C VAL A 33 -3.48 3.89 9.47
N GLY A 34 -2.51 2.98 9.61
CA GLY A 34 -2.73 1.53 9.60
C GLY A 34 -2.86 0.95 8.20
N GLY A 35 -2.01 1.38 7.27
CA GLY A 35 -1.95 0.86 5.89
C GLY A 35 -2.28 1.90 4.81
N TYR A 36 -2.58 1.43 3.60
CA TYR A 36 -2.88 2.27 2.45
C TYR A 36 -4.27 2.91 2.56
N PRO A 37 -4.42 4.25 2.54
CA PRO A 37 -5.72 4.91 2.61
C PRO A 37 -6.53 4.70 1.32
N LYS A 38 -7.77 4.21 1.47
CA LYS A 38 -8.69 3.99 0.34
C LYS A 38 -9.09 5.32 -0.31
N GLY A 39 -9.30 5.28 -1.62
CA GLY A 39 -9.67 6.45 -2.43
C GLY A 39 -8.53 7.47 -2.60
N ARG A 40 -7.28 7.03 -2.43
CA ARG A 40 -6.07 7.84 -2.62
C ARG A 40 -5.10 7.13 -3.56
N ILE A 41 -4.29 7.93 -4.25
CA ILE A 41 -3.17 7.43 -5.05
C ILE A 41 -1.97 7.27 -4.12
N ILE A 42 -1.27 6.15 -4.25
CA ILE A 42 -0.03 5.83 -3.53
C ILE A 42 1.06 5.60 -4.58
N GLU A 43 2.24 6.19 -4.36
CA GLU A 43 3.41 6.00 -5.20
C GLU A 43 4.48 5.22 -4.42
N ILE A 44 4.96 4.12 -5.00
CA ILE A 44 6.07 3.32 -4.47
C ILE A 44 7.20 3.41 -5.50
N TYR A 45 8.26 4.12 -5.16
CA TYR A 45 9.41 4.32 -6.04
C TYR A 45 10.71 3.86 -5.37
N GLY A 46 11.72 3.57 -6.18
CA GLY A 46 13.01 3.08 -5.71
C GLY A 46 13.80 2.32 -6.79
N PRO A 47 15.08 2.01 -6.53
CA PRO A 47 15.94 1.28 -7.46
C PRO A 47 15.35 -0.05 -7.93
N GLU A 48 15.85 -0.59 -9.04
CA GLU A 48 15.54 -1.96 -9.44
C GLU A 48 15.87 -2.94 -8.30
N SER A 49 15.07 -4.00 -8.17
CA SER A 49 15.23 -5.01 -7.11
C SER A 49 15.07 -4.51 -5.67
N SER A 50 14.56 -3.29 -5.44
CA SER A 50 14.29 -2.75 -4.10
C SER A 50 13.02 -3.29 -3.43
N GLY A 51 12.32 -4.25 -4.05
CA GLY A 51 11.10 -4.85 -3.50
C GLY A 51 9.78 -4.12 -3.83
N LYS A 52 9.77 -3.16 -4.77
CA LYS A 52 8.56 -2.40 -5.15
C LYS A 52 7.40 -3.32 -5.54
N THR A 53 7.66 -4.27 -6.44
CA THR A 53 6.67 -5.24 -6.92
C THR A 53 6.17 -6.13 -5.79
N THR A 54 7.07 -6.58 -4.90
CA THR A 54 6.69 -7.37 -3.71
C THR A 54 5.71 -6.60 -2.82
N VAL A 55 5.97 -5.32 -2.54
CA VAL A 55 5.08 -4.49 -1.73
C VAL A 55 3.71 -4.28 -2.42
N ALA A 56 3.70 -4.12 -3.75
CA ALA A 56 2.46 -4.01 -4.52
C ALA A 56 1.66 -5.33 -4.54
N LEU A 57 2.33 -6.47 -4.67
CA LEU A 57 1.68 -7.79 -4.65
C LEU A 57 1.12 -8.13 -3.25
N HIS A 58 1.81 -7.78 -2.16
CA HIS A 58 1.23 -7.90 -0.82
C HIS A 58 0.00 -7.01 -0.62
N ALA A 59 -0.01 -5.80 -1.18
CA ALA A 59 -1.19 -4.95 -1.15
C ALA A 59 -2.39 -5.63 -1.85
N ILE A 60 -2.14 -6.32 -2.96
CA ILE A 60 -3.16 -7.08 -3.70
C ILE A 60 -3.64 -8.28 -2.87
N ALA A 61 -2.72 -9.06 -2.31
CA ALA A 61 -3.04 -10.21 -1.45
C ALA A 61 -3.90 -9.78 -0.25
N GLU A 62 -3.58 -8.66 0.38
CA GLU A 62 -4.37 -8.08 1.48
C GLU A 62 -5.76 -7.60 1.05
N VAL A 63 -5.92 -7.05 -0.15
CA VAL A 63 -7.26 -6.75 -0.69
C VAL A 63 -8.06 -8.04 -0.88
N GLN A 64 -7.45 -9.06 -1.47
CA GLN A 64 -8.11 -10.32 -1.80
C GLN A 64 -8.46 -11.15 -0.56
N SER A 65 -7.57 -11.22 0.43
CA SER A 65 -7.80 -11.93 1.69
C SER A 65 -9.01 -11.36 2.47
N ASN A 66 -9.26 -10.07 2.32
CA ASN A 66 -10.41 -9.37 2.88
C ASN A 66 -11.65 -9.41 1.97
N GLY A 67 -11.68 -10.29 0.96
CA GLY A 67 -12.81 -10.49 0.05
C GLY A 67 -12.97 -9.39 -1.01
N GLY A 68 -11.97 -8.52 -1.17
CA GLY A 68 -11.95 -7.49 -2.20
C GLY A 68 -11.47 -8.01 -3.56
N VAL A 69 -11.62 -7.17 -4.56
CA VAL A 69 -11.12 -7.42 -5.92
C VAL A 69 -10.01 -6.41 -6.22
N ALA A 70 -8.90 -6.91 -6.75
CA ALA A 70 -7.77 -6.09 -7.18
C ALA A 70 -7.54 -6.25 -8.69
N ALA A 71 -7.00 -5.20 -9.30
CA ALA A 71 -6.55 -5.22 -10.68
C ALA A 71 -5.05 -4.90 -10.71
N PHE A 72 -4.30 -5.64 -11.52
CA PHE A 72 -2.89 -5.38 -11.77
C PHE A 72 -2.70 -5.01 -13.24
N ILE A 73 -2.11 -3.85 -13.50
CA ILE A 73 -1.81 -3.37 -14.86
C ILE A 73 -0.31 -3.56 -15.07
N ASP A 74 0.06 -4.66 -15.73
CA ASP A 74 1.45 -4.96 -16.05
C ASP A 74 1.85 -4.30 -17.37
N ALA A 75 2.59 -3.20 -17.29
CA ALA A 75 3.18 -2.55 -18.46
C ALA A 75 4.61 -3.05 -18.76
N GLU A 76 5.22 -3.82 -17.85
CA GLU A 76 6.62 -4.27 -17.93
C GLU A 76 6.73 -5.74 -18.39
N HIS A 77 5.61 -6.46 -18.49
CA HIS A 77 5.55 -7.89 -18.83
C HIS A 77 6.47 -8.74 -17.94
N ALA A 78 6.61 -8.37 -16.67
CA ALA A 78 7.59 -8.93 -15.74
C ALA A 78 6.94 -9.63 -14.54
N LEU A 79 5.61 -9.77 -14.52
CA LEU A 79 4.92 -10.47 -13.44
C LEU A 79 5.24 -11.97 -13.47
N ASP A 80 5.72 -12.49 -12.33
CA ASP A 80 5.85 -13.92 -12.06
C ASP A 80 4.61 -14.41 -11.27
N PRO A 81 3.72 -15.22 -11.87
CA PRO A 81 2.52 -15.72 -11.20
C PRO A 81 2.83 -16.69 -10.06
N GLU A 82 3.91 -17.47 -10.14
CA GLU A 82 4.29 -18.42 -9.09
C GLU A 82 4.76 -17.68 -7.84
N TYR A 83 5.58 -16.63 -8.03
CA TYR A 83 5.97 -15.75 -6.94
C TYR A 83 4.76 -15.04 -6.32
N ALA A 84 3.85 -14.50 -7.16
CA ALA A 84 2.65 -13.82 -6.67
C ALA A 84 1.73 -14.74 -5.87
N GLN A 85 1.62 -16.03 -6.22
CA GLN A 85 0.81 -17.00 -5.50
C GLN A 85 1.39 -17.38 -4.12
N ALA A 86 2.70 -17.21 -3.93
CA ALA A 86 3.38 -17.52 -2.67
C ALA A 86 3.27 -16.39 -1.62
N LEU A 87 2.74 -15.21 -2.00
CA LEU A 87 2.56 -14.03 -1.14
C LEU A 87 1.12 -13.92 -0.62
#